data_AF-A0A524EFJ6-F1
#
_entry.id   AF-A0A524EFJ6-F1
#
_cell.length_a   1.000
_cell.length_b   1.000
_cell.length_c   1.000
_cell.angle_alpha   90.00
_cell.angle_beta   90.00
_cell.angle_gamma   90.00
#
_symmetry.space_group_name_H-M   'P 1'
#
loop_
_entity.id
_entity.type
_entity.pdbx_description
1 polymer ?
#
loop_
_entity_poly.entity_id
_entity_poly.type
_entity_poly.pdbx_seq_one_letter_code
_entity_poly.pdbx_strand_id
1 'polypeptide(L)'
;MGLFSPQAALIYDINLIIQAALVIMLVLGWIKKKPYRVHGIIMGVATIINLVTVLTIMAPSLIVNIDALIPYTGDIGQSITIVHSIVGSVTVGLGLLFAGRFLFKMRNNDPLLCGSRRLMYAALALWLYSFGGGVAFYVFYYL
;
A
#
# COMPACT_ATOMS: atom_id res chain seq x y z
N MET A 1 4.37 -17.00 17.65
CA MET A 1 5.54 -16.12 17.77
C MET A 1 5.90 -15.62 16.38
N GLY A 2 6.35 -14.37 16.27
CA GLY A 2 6.79 -13.75 15.02
C GLY A 2 8.22 -14.16 14.65
N LEU A 3 8.61 -13.83 13.43
CA LEU A 3 9.96 -13.98 12.87
C LEU A 3 10.89 -12.86 13.34
N PHE A 4 10.43 -11.61 13.34
CA PHE A 4 11.24 -10.44 13.69
C PHE A 4 11.15 -10.08 15.17
N SER A 5 10.07 -10.48 15.85
CA SER A 5 9.89 -10.25 17.28
C SER A 5 8.95 -11.29 17.90
N PRO A 6 9.17 -11.70 19.17
CA PRO A 6 8.24 -12.54 19.91
C PRO A 6 6.86 -11.90 20.14
N GLN A 7 6.78 -10.57 20.19
CA GLN A 7 5.57 -9.79 20.45
C GLN A 7 4.65 -9.72 19.23
N ALA A 8 5.19 -9.85 18.01
CA ALA A 8 4.40 -9.90 16.79
C ALA A 8 3.80 -11.29 16.56
N ALA A 9 2.55 -11.34 16.08
CA ALA A 9 2.04 -12.53 15.42
C ALA A 9 2.68 -12.68 14.04
N LEU A 10 2.98 -13.91 13.61
CA LEU A 10 3.62 -14.22 12.33
C LEU A 10 2.95 -13.55 11.11
N ILE A 11 1.63 -13.35 11.16
CA ILE A 11 0.87 -12.69 10.10
C ILE A 11 1.29 -11.23 9.86
N TYR A 12 1.73 -10.51 10.90
CA TYR A 12 2.16 -9.12 10.77
C TYR A 12 3.54 -9.02 10.11
N ASP A 13 4.43 -9.97 10.39
CA ASP A 13 5.75 -10.08 9.75
C ASP A 13 5.59 -10.42 8.27
N ILE A 14 4.71 -11.38 7.95
CA ILE A 14 4.36 -11.73 6.58
C ILE A 14 3.79 -10.50 5.85
N ASN A 15 2.91 -9.74 6.50
CA ASN A 15 2.39 -8.50 5.94
C ASN A 15 3.51 -7.50 5.62
N LEU A 16 4.45 -7.27 6.54
CA LEU A 16 5.59 -6.39 6.31
C LEU A 16 6.47 -6.85 5.14
N ILE A 17 6.73 -8.16 5.04
CA ILE A 17 7.50 -8.75 3.93
C ILE A 17 6.77 -8.55 2.59
N ILE A 18 5.46 -8.79 2.55
CA ILE A 18 4.64 -8.54 1.34
C ILE A 18 4.73 -7.07 0.95
N GLN A 19 4.59 -6.15 1.90
CA GLN A 19 4.66 -4.71 1.62
C GLN A 19 6.06 -4.28 1.13
N ALA A 20 7.13 -4.86 1.67
CA ALA A 20 8.49 -4.64 1.17
C ALA A 20 8.65 -5.15 -0.28
N ALA A 21 8.11 -6.33 -0.59
CA ALA A 21 8.09 -6.86 -1.96
C ALA A 21 7.29 -5.96 -2.92
N LEU A 22 6.17 -5.40 -2.46
CA LEU A 22 5.37 -4.44 -3.24
C LEU A 22 6.13 -3.14 -3.52
N VAL A 23 6.93 -2.63 -2.57
CA VAL A 23 7.82 -1.49 -2.82
C VAL A 23 8.89 -1.83 -3.86
N ILE A 24 9.43 -3.05 -3.85
CA ILE A 24 10.35 -3.49 -4.91
C ILE A 24 9.62 -3.48 -6.27
N MET A 25 8.39 -3.99 -6.34
CA MET A 25 7.58 -3.93 -7.56
C MET A 25 7.31 -2.50 -8.02
N LEU A 26 7.03 -1.58 -7.09
CA LEU A 26 6.84 -0.15 -7.35
C LEU A 26 8.10 0.46 -8.00
N VAL A 27 9.29 0.16 -7.47
CA VAL A 27 10.58 0.62 -8.01
C VAL A 27 10.84 0.00 -9.39
N LEU A 28 10.58 -1.29 -9.57
CA LEU A 28 10.71 -1.95 -10.88
C LEU A 28 9.74 -1.34 -11.91
N GLY A 29 8.50 -1.08 -11.52
CA GLY A 29 7.51 -0.39 -12.33
C GLY A 29 7.97 1.02 -12.71
N TRP A 30 8.59 1.76 -11.78
CA TRP A 30 9.16 3.08 -12.02
C TRP A 30 10.31 3.04 -13.04
N ILE A 31 11.24 2.08 -12.91
CA ILE A 31 12.35 1.89 -13.84
C ILE A 31 11.83 1.50 -15.22
N LYS A 32 10.84 0.60 -15.29
CA LYS A 32 10.21 0.11 -16.53
C LYS A 32 9.05 0.99 -17.01
N LYS A 33 9.00 2.28 -16.63
CA LYS A 33 7.96 3.24 -17.04
C LYS A 33 7.77 3.38 -18.56
N LYS A 34 8.77 2.96 -19.35
CA LYS A 34 8.65 2.69 -20.78
C LYS A 34 9.31 1.31 -21.01
N PRO A 35 8.61 0.30 -21.54
CA PRO A 35 7.30 0.31 -22.19
C PRO A 35 6.08 0.33 -21.24
N TYR A 36 5.04 1.11 -21.59
CA TYR A 36 3.86 1.34 -20.74
C TYR A 36 3.06 0.06 -20.42
N ARG A 37 3.09 -0.94 -21.30
CA ARG A 37 2.41 -2.23 -21.06
C ARG A 37 3.01 -2.99 -19.90
N VAL A 38 4.34 -3.10 -19.84
CA VAL A 38 5.05 -3.81 -18.76
C VAL A 38 4.87 -3.05 -17.45
N HIS A 39 5.01 -1.72 -17.48
CA HIS A 39 4.71 -0.87 -16.33
C HIS A 39 3.29 -1.13 -15.79
N GLY A 40 2.28 -1.07 -16.66
CA GLY A 40 0.89 -1.27 -16.27
C GLY A 40 0.60 -2.66 -15.70
N ILE A 41 1.21 -3.72 -16.26
CA ILE A 41 1.08 -5.08 -15.72
C ILE A 41 1.70 -5.18 -14.32
N ILE A 42 2.94 -4.71 -14.14
CA ILE A 42 3.63 -4.75 -12.84
C ILE A 42 2.80 -3.99 -11.79
N MET A 43 2.37 -2.77 -12.12
CA MET A 43 1.60 -1.92 -11.22
C MET A 43 0.20 -2.48 -10.95
N GLY A 44 -0.45 -3.10 -11.94
CA GLY A 44 -1.74 -3.76 -11.77
C GLY A 44 -1.65 -4.95 -10.82
N VAL A 45 -0.65 -5.81 -11.00
CA VAL A 45 -0.41 -6.96 -10.10
C VAL A 45 -0.09 -6.49 -8.68
N ALA A 46 0.81 -5.51 -8.53
CA ALA A 46 1.13 -4.94 -7.21
C ALA A 46 -0.10 -4.35 -6.52
N THR A 47 -0.97 -3.67 -7.27
CA THR A 47 -2.22 -3.10 -6.74
C THR A 47 -3.18 -4.19 -6.26
N ILE A 48 -3.34 -5.28 -7.02
CA ILE A 48 -4.22 -6.40 -6.64
C ILE A 48 -3.69 -7.09 -5.39
N ILE A 49 -2.39 -7.41 -5.33
CA ILE A 49 -1.78 -8.01 -4.15
C ILE A 49 -1.98 -7.10 -2.95
N ASN A 50 -1.70 -5.81 -3.07
CA ASN A 50 -1.89 -4.86 -1.97
C ASN A 50 -3.35 -4.78 -1.52
N LEU A 51 -4.31 -4.75 -2.45
CA LEU A 51 -5.73 -4.76 -2.12
C LEU A 51 -6.10 -6.01 -1.31
N VAL A 52 -5.66 -7.19 -1.74
CA VAL A 52 -5.91 -8.44 -1.02
C VAL A 52 -5.33 -8.36 0.38
N THR A 53 -4.07 -7.92 0.52
CA THR A 53 -3.40 -7.76 1.82
C THR A 53 -4.13 -6.77 2.73
N VAL A 54 -4.61 -5.64 2.20
CA VAL A 54 -5.39 -4.67 2.95
C VAL A 54 -6.69 -5.28 3.44
N LEU A 55 -7.43 -5.98 2.57
CA LEU A 55 -8.72 -6.56 2.92
C LEU A 55 -8.62 -7.73 3.90
N THR A 56 -7.53 -8.51 3.85
CA THR A 56 -7.39 -9.73 4.66
C THR A 56 -6.61 -9.53 5.95
N ILE A 57 -5.72 -8.53 6.03
CA ILE A 57 -4.84 -8.32 7.19
C ILE A 57 -5.06 -6.94 7.81
N MET A 58 -4.86 -5.87 7.04
CA MET A 58 -4.80 -4.51 7.60
C MET A 58 -6.16 -3.99 8.05
N ALA A 59 -7.18 -4.07 7.20
CA ALA A 59 -8.52 -3.56 7.49
C ALA A 59 -9.18 -4.32 8.65
N PRO A 60 -9.15 -5.67 8.71
CA PRO A 60 -9.66 -6.38 9.88
C PRO A 60 -8.93 -6.00 11.17
N SER A 61 -7.60 -5.84 11.13
CA SER A 61 -6.82 -5.40 12.29
C SER A 61 -7.22 -4.01 12.78
N LEU A 62 -7.49 -3.08 11.86
CA LEU A 62 -7.95 -1.74 12.21
C LEU A 62 -9.36 -1.77 12.81
N ILE A 63 -10.28 -2.55 12.23
CA ILE A 63 -11.66 -2.67 12.70
C ILE A 63 -11.71 -3.25 14.12
N VAL A 64 -10.95 -4.32 14.38
CA VAL A 64 -10.90 -4.97 15.71
C VAL A 64 -10.34 -4.03 16.78
N ASN A 65 -9.43 -3.13 16.41
CA ASN A 65 -8.76 -2.23 17.35
C ASN A 65 -9.26 -0.78 17.27
N ILE A 66 -10.43 -0.53 16.67
CA ILE A 66 -10.92 0.83 16.44
C ILE A 66 -11.23 1.56 17.75
N ASP A 67 -11.68 0.83 18.78
CA ASP A 67 -11.95 1.37 20.11
C ASP A 67 -10.66 1.88 20.78
N ALA A 68 -9.50 1.32 20.44
CA ALA A 68 -8.21 1.83 20.93
C ALA A 68 -7.81 3.17 20.28
N LEU A 69 -8.52 3.61 19.23
CA LEU A 69 -8.33 4.91 18.57
C LEU A 69 -9.33 5.97 19.06
N ILE A 70 -10.37 5.57 19.81
CA ILE A 70 -11.47 6.44 20.24
C ILE A 70 -11.69 6.32 21.75
N PRO A 71 -11.48 7.40 22.55
CA PRO A 71 -11.17 8.76 22.11
C PRO A 71 -9.72 8.91 21.63
N TYR A 72 -9.51 9.84 20.69
CA TYR A 72 -8.17 10.22 20.27
C TYR A 72 -7.48 10.99 21.41
N THR A 73 -6.37 10.44 21.89
CA THR A 73 -5.59 10.99 23.01
C THR A 73 -4.37 11.79 22.56
N GLY A 74 -4.02 11.74 21.27
CA GLY A 74 -2.79 12.33 20.76
C GLY A 74 -1.55 11.48 20.97
N ASP A 75 -1.70 10.25 21.45
CA ASP A 75 -0.58 9.30 21.55
C ASP A 75 0.07 9.08 20.17
N ILE A 76 1.39 8.88 20.20
CA ILE A 76 2.21 8.72 18.99
C ILE A 76 1.74 7.50 18.19
N GLY A 77 1.41 6.40 18.86
CA GLY A 77 0.92 5.18 18.20
C GLY A 77 -0.43 5.40 17.51
N GLN A 78 -1.38 6.05 18.19
CA GLN A 78 -2.67 6.42 17.58
C GLN A 78 -2.47 7.32 16.35
N SER A 79 -1.59 8.31 16.46
CA SER A 79 -1.26 9.25 15.38
C SER A 79 -0.68 8.53 14.16
N ILE A 80 0.30 7.63 14.38
CA ILE A 80 0.88 6.79 13.32
C ILE A 80 -0.21 5.96 12.65
N THR A 81 -1.06 5.29 13.44
CA THR A 81 -2.13 4.42 12.94
C THR A 81 -3.12 5.19 12.07
N ILE A 82 -3.60 6.35 12.55
CA ILE A 82 -4.59 7.17 11.84
C ILE A 82 -4.00 7.72 10.54
N VAL A 83 -2.81 8.34 10.60
CA VAL A 83 -2.16 8.93 9.43
C VAL A 83 -1.83 7.86 8.39
N HIS A 84 -1.26 6.74 8.81
CA HIS A 84 -0.99 5.60 7.93
C HIS A 84 -2.27 5.07 7.27
N SER A 85 -3.35 4.89 8.04
CA SER A 85 -4.62 4.37 7.52
C SER A 85 -5.25 5.30 6.48
N ILE A 86 -5.22 6.62 6.71
CA ILE A 86 -5.75 7.62 5.78
C ILE A 86 -4.92 7.64 4.49
N VAL A 87 -3.59 7.78 4.62
CA VAL A 87 -2.72 7.87 3.44
C VAL A 87 -2.74 6.55 2.66
N GLY A 88 -2.74 5.41 3.34
CA GLY A 88 -2.86 4.09 2.73
C GLY A 88 -4.17 3.91 1.97
N SER A 89 -5.29 4.36 2.53
CA SER A 89 -6.60 4.30 1.85
C SER A 89 -6.62 5.12 0.56
N VAL A 90 -6.10 6.35 0.58
CA VAL A 90 -5.97 7.20 -0.62
C VAL A 90 -5.05 6.55 -1.65
N THR A 91 -3.94 5.97 -1.19
CA THR A 91 -2.95 5.28 -2.01
C THR A 91 -3.55 4.08 -2.75
N VAL A 92 -4.31 3.23 -2.04
CA VAL A 92 -5.03 2.09 -2.63
C VAL A 92 -6.06 2.58 -3.64
N GLY A 93 -6.84 3.62 -3.32
CA GLY A 93 -7.82 4.19 -4.23
C GLY A 93 -7.21 4.68 -5.55
N LEU A 94 -6.08 5.39 -5.50
CA LEU A 94 -5.34 5.82 -6.69
C LEU A 94 -4.77 4.63 -7.47
N GLY A 95 -4.22 3.62 -6.78
CA GLY A 95 -3.74 2.39 -7.39
C GLY A 95 -4.84 1.70 -8.20
N LEU A 96 -6.02 1.52 -7.59
CA LEU A 96 -7.18 0.91 -8.26
C LEU A 96 -7.67 1.73 -9.44
N LEU A 97 -7.72 3.06 -9.32
CA LEU A 97 -8.08 3.94 -10.43
C LEU A 97 -7.13 3.76 -11.62
N PHE A 98 -5.82 3.73 -11.40
CA PHE A 98 -4.84 3.59 -12.48
C PHE A 98 -4.81 2.18 -13.06
N ALA A 99 -4.90 1.14 -12.22
CA ALA A 99 -5.00 -0.25 -12.67
C ALA A 99 -6.28 -0.46 -13.50
N GLY A 100 -7.42 0.08 -13.06
CA GLY A 100 -8.69 0.01 -13.80
C GLY A 100 -8.61 0.72 -15.15
N ARG A 101 -8.04 1.94 -15.21
CA ARG A 101 -7.81 2.65 -16.48
C ARG A 101 -6.89 1.86 -17.41
N PHE A 102 -5.82 1.27 -16.87
CA PHE A 102 -4.91 0.43 -17.64
C PHE A 102 -5.61 -0.79 -18.25
N LEU A 103 -6.37 -1.53 -17.44
CA LEU A 103 -7.12 -2.70 -17.91
C LEU A 103 -8.16 -2.34 -18.97
N PHE A 104 -8.89 -1.24 -18.78
CA PHE A 104 -9.86 -0.76 -19.76
C PHE A 104 -9.19 -0.41 -21.09
N LYS A 105 -8.05 0.30 -21.05
CA LYS A 105 -7.31 0.69 -22.25
C LYS A 105 -6.67 -0.51 -22.97
N MET A 106 -6.14 -1.48 -22.21
CA MET A 106 -5.66 -2.75 -22.78
C MET A 106 -6.77 -3.52 -23.49
N ARG A 107 -7.97 -3.59 -22.90
CA ARG A 107 -9.11 -4.30 -23.50
C ARG A 107 -9.54 -3.69 -24.83
N ASN A 108 -9.45 -2.37 -24.96
CA ASN A 108 -9.91 -1.64 -26.15
C ASN A 108 -8.79 -1.38 -27.18
N ASN A 109 -7.55 -1.83 -26.94
CA ASN A 109 -6.37 -1.51 -27.75
C ASN A 109 -6.11 0.01 -27.92
N ASP A 110 -6.51 0.80 -26.93
CA ASP A 110 -6.29 2.25 -26.90
C ASP A 110 -4.86 2.60 -26.43
N PRO A 111 -4.38 3.84 -26.67
CA PRO A 111 -3.15 4.33 -26.07
C PRO A 111 -3.15 4.22 -24.54
N LEU A 112 -2.09 3.64 -23.97
CA LEU A 112 -1.96 3.26 -22.56
C LEU A 112 -1.66 4.44 -21.59
N LEU A 113 -2.28 5.59 -21.82
CA LEU A 113 -2.15 6.78 -20.97
C LEU A 113 -3.10 6.67 -19.76
N CYS A 114 -2.59 6.18 -18.63
CA CYS A 114 -3.40 5.85 -17.45
C CYS A 114 -3.54 7.00 -16.43
N GLY A 115 -2.78 8.09 -16.61
CA GLY A 115 -2.85 9.30 -15.79
C GLY A 115 -1.81 10.35 -16.18
N SER A 116 -1.92 11.54 -15.60
CA SER A 116 -0.93 12.59 -15.83
C SER A 116 0.37 12.28 -15.10
N ARG A 117 1.49 12.80 -15.63
CA ARG A 117 2.81 12.61 -15.02
C ARG A 117 2.85 13.05 -13.56
N ARG A 118 2.22 14.18 -13.22
CA ARG A 118 2.15 14.71 -11.85
C ARG A 118 1.39 13.77 -10.91
N LEU A 119 0.25 13.22 -11.36
CA LEU A 119 -0.53 12.27 -10.57
C LEU A 119 0.23 10.96 -10.31
N MET A 120 1.00 10.48 -11.29
CA MET A 120 1.82 9.28 -11.12
C MET A 120 2.94 9.49 -10.09
N TYR A 121 3.58 10.67 -10.09
CA TYR A 121 4.56 11.03 -9.05
C TYR A 121 3.91 11.16 -7.68
N ALA A 122 2.73 11.79 -7.59
CA ALA A 122 2.00 11.90 -6.34
C ALA A 122 1.65 10.52 -5.77
N ALA A 123 1.14 9.62 -6.62
CA ALA A 123 0.85 8.26 -6.20
C ALA A 123 2.10 7.50 -5.75
N LEU A 124 3.23 7.63 -6.47
CA LEU A 124 4.51 7.05 -6.05
C LEU A 124 4.93 7.55 -4.66
N ALA A 125 4.85 8.86 -4.43
CA ALA A 125 5.19 9.45 -3.14
C ALA A 125 4.27 8.97 -2.01
N LEU A 126 2.96 8.89 -2.27
CA LEU A 126 1.98 8.38 -1.31
C LEU A 126 2.22 6.90 -0.98
N TRP A 127 2.56 6.06 -1.98
CA TRP A 127 2.93 4.66 -1.76
C TRP A 127 4.14 4.53 -0.84
N LEU A 128 5.21 5.29 -1.10
CA LEU A 128 6.42 5.27 -0.28
C LEU A 128 6.16 5.81 1.14
N TYR A 129 5.38 6.89 1.26
CA TYR A 129 4.99 7.43 2.56
C TYR A 129 4.14 6.43 3.35
N SER A 130 3.16 5.80 2.70
CA SER A 130 2.32 4.77 3.30
C SER A 130 3.15 3.59 3.78
N PHE A 131 4.11 3.11 2.98
CA PHE A 131 5.03 2.05 3.40
C PHE A 131 5.86 2.47 4.62
N GLY A 132 6.43 3.68 4.61
CA GLY A 132 7.16 4.23 5.75
C GLY A 132 6.29 4.28 7.03
N GLY A 133 5.03 4.69 6.91
CA GLY A 133 4.06 4.64 8.00
C GLY A 133 3.78 3.22 8.52
N GLY A 134 3.71 2.24 7.63
CA GLY A 134 3.52 0.83 8.00
C GLY A 134 4.73 0.24 8.72
N VAL A 135 5.95 0.61 8.30
CA VAL A 135 7.18 0.25 9.01
C VAL A 135 7.21 0.92 10.39
N ALA A 136 6.88 2.21 10.48
CA ALA A 136 6.81 2.93 11.76
C ALA A 136 5.80 2.30 12.72
N PHE A 137 4.62 1.91 12.21
CA PHE A 137 3.61 1.18 12.97
C PHE A 137 4.18 -0.14 13.50
N TYR A 138 4.82 -0.94 12.63
CA TYR A 138 5.37 -2.23 13.01
C TYR A 138 6.44 -2.10 14.11
N VAL A 139 7.37 -1.16 13.94
CA VAL A 139 8.41 -0.90 14.93
C VAL A 139 7.81 -0.46 16.25
N PHE A 140 6.89 0.51 16.25
CA PHE A 140 6.35 1.07 17.50
C PHE A 140 5.53 0.07 18.32
N TYR A 141 4.77 -0.81 17.67
CA TYR A 141 3.87 -1.73 18.37
C TYR A 141 4.46 -3.11 18.63
N TYR A 142 5.48 -3.54 17.89
CA TYR A 142 5.97 -4.91 17.95
C TYR A 142 7.47 -5.07 18.24
N LEU A 143 8.29 -4.01 18.17
CA LEU A 143 9.71 -4.06 18.56
C LEU A 143 9.94 -3.24 19.84
#